data_AF-A0A7W1KFV0-F1
#
_entry.id   AF-A0A7W1KFV0-F1
#
_cell.length_a   1.000
_cell.length_b   1.000
_cell.length_c   1.000
_cell.angle_alpha   90.00
_cell.angle_beta   90.00
_cell.angle_gamma   90.00
#
_symmetry.space_group_name_H-M   'P 1'
#
loop_
_entity.id
_entity.type
_entity.pdbx_description
1 polymer ?
#
loop_
_entity_poly.entity_id
_entity_poly.type
_entity_poly.pdbx_seq_one_letter_code
_entity_poly.pdbx_strand_id
1 'polypeptide(L)'
;MGKLGQQEDLVLYEPPQSILEALPKVRLRALVGPSGSGKSTIIDILQKKWPTKYAQVVGDTTRRPRKGEVDGATYNFRAEEEMIHDLHARRFLQVVPGSMGNFYATRPEQYPANKFAIMAIQARVMEKFQKLRFKDIKWLLIVPCSDKDWLRWQESNAQSVQDRKEREAEAIDSYARSLSNPNTYYILNDTPENAARRIVQVDSNRRPDNEILAKQTAICNLEALKARLALTHRDNE
;
A
#
# COMPACT_ATOMS: atom_id res chain seq x y z
N MET A 1 -7.45 -13.85 26.61
CA MET A 1 -7.44 -14.46 25.27
C MET A 1 -5.99 -14.70 24.86
N GLY A 2 -5.64 -15.91 24.42
CA GLY A 2 -4.29 -16.21 23.93
C GLY A 2 -4.04 -15.65 22.53
N LYS A 3 -2.78 -15.71 22.06
CA LYS A 3 -2.35 -15.21 20.73
C LYS A 3 -3.13 -15.79 19.55
N LEU A 4 -3.63 -17.04 19.66
CA LEU A 4 -4.45 -17.65 18.60
C LEU A 4 -5.80 -16.94 18.40
N GLY A 5 -6.50 -16.63 19.49
CA GLY A 5 -7.81 -15.95 19.42
C GLY A 5 -7.70 -14.54 18.83
N GLN A 6 -6.62 -13.83 19.15
CA GLN A 6 -6.33 -12.52 18.56
C GLN A 6 -6.14 -12.61 17.04
N GLN A 7 -5.48 -13.66 16.55
CA GLN A 7 -5.23 -13.83 15.11
C GLN A 7 -6.52 -14.11 14.33
N GLU A 8 -7.43 -14.90 14.92
CA GLU A 8 -8.78 -15.12 14.38
C GLU A 8 -9.59 -13.83 14.35
N ASP A 9 -9.58 -13.05 15.44
CA ASP A 9 -10.31 -11.77 15.53
C ASP A 9 -9.87 -10.78 14.43
N LEU A 10 -8.58 -10.72 14.10
CA LEU A 10 -8.06 -9.87 13.02
C LEU A 10 -8.56 -10.30 11.63
N VAL A 11 -8.70 -11.60 11.40
CA VAL A 11 -9.15 -12.17 10.11
C VAL A 11 -10.65 -12.00 9.94
N LEU A 12 -11.40 -12.26 11.01
CA LEU A 12 -12.86 -12.19 11.05
C LEU A 12 -13.39 -10.76 11.27
N TYR A 13 -12.51 -9.77 11.44
CA TYR A 13 -12.92 -8.39 11.67
C TYR A 13 -13.79 -7.85 10.53
N GLU A 14 -15.01 -7.46 10.89
CA GLU A 14 -15.95 -6.72 10.05
C GLU A 14 -16.26 -5.35 10.69
N PRO A 15 -16.10 -4.25 9.94
CA PRO A 15 -16.49 -2.93 10.43
C PRO A 15 -18.00 -2.84 10.62
N PRO A 16 -18.48 -2.03 11.59
CA PRO A 16 -19.90 -1.72 11.74
C PRO A 16 -20.52 -1.16 10.46
N GLN A 17 -21.80 -1.46 10.22
CA GLN A 17 -22.54 -0.97 9.05
C GLN A 17 -22.51 0.57 8.93
N SER A 18 -22.57 1.28 10.06
CA SER A 18 -22.48 2.75 10.10
C SER A 18 -21.18 3.31 9.51
N ILE A 19 -20.07 2.58 9.65
CA ILE A 19 -18.79 2.93 9.01
C ILE A 19 -18.86 2.67 7.50
N LEU A 20 -19.47 1.56 7.09
CA LEU A 20 -19.61 1.19 5.68
C LEU A 20 -20.51 2.14 4.88
N GLU A 21 -21.54 2.71 5.52
CA GLU A 21 -22.48 3.65 4.90
C GLU A 21 -21.85 4.97 4.46
N ALA A 22 -20.68 5.33 4.98
CA ALA A 22 -19.95 6.52 4.55
C ALA A 22 -19.17 6.30 3.23
N LEU A 23 -18.76 5.06 2.94
CA LEU A 23 -17.88 4.74 1.81
C LEU A 23 -18.43 5.09 0.43
N PRO A 24 -19.76 5.00 0.15
CA PRO A 24 -20.32 5.43 -1.14
C PRO A 24 -20.11 6.91 -1.47
N LYS A 25 -19.60 7.72 -0.53
CA LYS A 25 -19.21 9.12 -0.75
C LYS A 25 -17.71 9.32 -0.91
N VAL A 26 -16.90 8.30 -0.59
CA VAL A 26 -15.44 8.36 -0.55
C VAL A 26 -14.83 7.93 -1.88
N ARG A 27 -13.84 8.70 -2.36
CA ARG A 27 -13.03 8.36 -3.53
C ARG A 27 -11.62 8.00 -3.06
N LEU A 28 -11.19 6.77 -3.30
CA LEU A 28 -9.92 6.21 -2.84
C LEU A 28 -8.90 6.13 -3.99
N ARG A 29 -7.66 6.52 -3.68
CA ARG A 29 -6.45 6.37 -4.51
C ARG A 29 -5.50 5.44 -3.77
N ALA A 30 -5.50 4.18 -4.19
CA ALA A 30 -4.74 3.12 -3.58
C ALA A 30 -3.41 2.93 -4.32
N LEU A 31 -2.33 3.42 -3.73
CA LEU A 31 -0.98 3.26 -4.27
C LEU A 31 -0.44 1.89 -3.88
N VAL A 32 -0.19 1.05 -4.88
CA VAL A 32 0.36 -0.30 -4.73
C VAL A 32 1.76 -0.31 -5.34
N GLY A 33 2.62 -1.22 -4.91
CA GLY A 33 3.96 -1.37 -5.49
C GLY A 33 5.00 -1.71 -4.43
N PRO A 34 6.24 -2.03 -4.84
CA PRO A 34 7.31 -2.41 -3.92
C PRO A 34 7.56 -1.37 -2.82
N SER A 35 7.94 -1.82 -1.63
CA SER A 35 8.58 -0.95 -0.63
C SER A 35 9.73 -0.17 -1.26
N GLY A 36 9.80 1.15 -1.09
CA GLY A 36 10.85 1.97 -1.73
C GLY A 36 10.55 2.42 -3.16
N SER A 37 9.40 2.08 -3.74
CA SER A 37 9.01 2.57 -5.08
C SER A 37 8.65 4.06 -5.14
N GLY A 38 8.69 4.79 -4.02
CA GLY A 38 8.41 6.23 -3.95
C GLY A 38 6.97 6.60 -3.54
N LYS A 39 6.13 5.64 -3.15
CA LYS A 39 4.72 5.87 -2.77
C LYS A 39 4.53 7.02 -1.77
N SER A 40 5.24 6.99 -0.64
CA SER A 40 5.12 8.03 0.41
C SER A 40 5.56 9.41 -0.09
N THR A 41 6.65 9.48 -0.86
CA THR A 41 7.13 10.73 -1.48
C THR A 41 6.09 11.31 -2.44
N ILE A 42 5.47 10.48 -3.26
CA ILE A 42 4.43 10.90 -4.20
C ILE A 42 3.19 11.41 -3.46
N ILE A 43 2.78 10.74 -2.37
CA ILE A 43 1.67 11.19 -1.51
C ILE A 43 1.96 12.56 -0.92
N ASP A 44 3.16 12.75 -0.35
CA ASP A 44 3.60 14.04 0.21
C ASP A 44 3.56 15.16 -0.84
N ILE A 45 4.06 14.91 -2.05
CA ILE A 45 3.98 15.86 -3.17
C ILE A 45 2.54 16.20 -3.52
N LEU A 46 1.65 15.20 -3.62
CA LEU A 46 0.24 15.41 -3.96
C LEU A 46 -0.46 16.26 -2.90
N GLN A 47 -0.20 16.01 -1.61
CA GLN A 47 -0.77 16.79 -0.52
C GLN A 47 -0.24 18.22 -0.50
N LYS A 48 1.07 18.42 -0.71
CA LYS A 48 1.68 19.76 -0.72
C LYS A 48 1.21 20.60 -1.92
N LYS A 49 1.14 20.01 -3.12
CA LYS A 49 0.76 20.73 -4.35
C LYS A 49 -0.75 20.91 -4.50
N TRP A 50 -1.56 19.98 -4.01
CA TRP A 50 -3.01 20.04 -4.10
C TRP A 50 -3.69 19.72 -2.76
N PRO A 51 -3.47 20.54 -1.71
CA PRO A 51 -3.93 20.27 -0.35
C PRO A 51 -5.47 20.25 -0.21
N THR A 52 -6.17 20.90 -1.13
CA THR A 52 -7.64 20.88 -1.20
C THR A 52 -8.19 19.65 -1.91
N LYS A 53 -7.36 18.91 -2.66
CA LYS A 53 -7.80 17.72 -3.43
C LYS A 53 -7.47 16.40 -2.74
N TYR A 54 -6.33 16.30 -2.05
CA TYR A 54 -5.88 15.04 -1.44
C TYR A 54 -5.90 15.11 0.08
N ALA A 55 -6.26 13.97 0.69
CA ALA A 55 -6.05 13.71 2.10
C ALA A 55 -5.41 12.34 2.23
N GLN A 56 -4.22 12.29 2.81
CA GLN A 56 -3.58 11.02 3.11
C GLN A 56 -4.39 10.29 4.18
N VAL A 57 -4.65 9.00 3.95
CA VAL A 57 -5.14 8.11 5.00
C VAL A 57 -3.93 7.71 5.84
N VAL A 58 -3.89 8.15 7.09
CA VAL A 58 -2.89 7.68 8.05
C VAL A 58 -3.40 6.39 8.68
N GLY A 59 -2.62 5.32 8.57
CA GLY A 59 -2.99 4.02 9.18
C GLY A 59 -2.53 3.94 10.63
N ASP A 60 -3.00 2.92 11.35
CA ASP A 60 -2.44 2.52 12.64
C ASP A 60 -1.69 1.20 12.47
N THR A 61 -0.60 0.99 13.20
CA THR A 61 0.09 -0.30 13.23
C THR A 61 0.73 -0.59 14.58
N THR A 62 0.79 -1.88 14.94
CA THR A 62 1.55 -2.38 16.10
C THR A 62 3.00 -2.72 15.77
N ARG A 63 3.39 -2.63 14.49
CA ARG A 63 4.79 -2.81 14.09
C ARG A 63 5.63 -1.66 14.67
N ARG A 64 6.88 -1.93 15.02
CA ARG A 64 7.85 -0.86 15.32
C ARG A 64 8.16 -0.04 14.05
N PRO A 65 8.40 1.28 14.17
CA PRO A 65 8.82 2.09 13.02
C PRO A 65 10.13 1.56 12.41
N ARG A 66 10.20 1.53 11.08
CA ARG A 66 11.43 1.30 10.32
C ARG A 66 12.30 2.55 10.36
N LYS A 67 13.58 2.41 10.04
CA LYS A 67 14.51 3.55 9.95
C LYS A 67 13.95 4.64 9.02
N GLY A 68 13.80 5.86 9.53
CA GLY A 68 13.29 7.01 8.79
C GLY A 68 11.76 7.15 8.74
N GLU A 69 10.99 6.18 9.27
CA GLU A 69 9.56 6.39 9.49
C GLU A 69 9.33 7.32 10.68
N VAL A 70 8.37 8.24 10.54
CA VAL A 70 7.98 9.20 11.57
C VAL A 70 6.54 8.88 11.99
N ASP A 71 6.29 8.89 13.29
CA ASP A 71 4.95 8.67 13.85
C ASP A 71 3.96 9.74 13.37
N GLY A 72 2.75 9.31 13.00
CA GLY A 72 1.71 10.17 12.43
C GLY A 72 1.93 10.59 10.97
N ALA A 73 3.08 10.29 10.36
CA ALA A 73 3.34 10.68 8.96
C ALA A 73 2.69 9.74 7.95
N THR A 74 2.83 8.42 8.12
CA THR A 74 2.14 7.40 7.29
C THR A 74 1.38 6.41 8.16
N TYR A 75 1.94 6.10 9.32
CA TYR A 75 1.31 5.29 10.34
C TYR A 75 1.42 5.96 11.70
N ASN A 76 0.40 5.78 12.54
CA ASN A 76 0.53 5.88 13.98
C ASN A 76 1.06 4.53 14.49
N PHE A 77 2.20 4.54 15.18
CA PHE A 77 2.83 3.36 15.76
C PHE A 77 2.32 3.18 17.19
N ARG A 78 1.33 2.29 17.36
CA ARG A 78 0.55 2.17 18.58
C ARG A 78 0.88 0.90 19.36
N ALA A 79 0.68 0.95 20.67
CA ALA A 79 0.77 -0.23 21.52
C ALA A 79 -0.26 -1.29 21.10
N GLU A 80 0.12 -2.56 21.21
CA GLU A 80 -0.71 -3.68 20.77
C GLU A 80 -2.00 -3.76 21.58
N GLU A 81 -1.93 -3.50 22.87
CA GLU A 81 -3.06 -3.53 23.80
C GLU A 81 -4.13 -2.50 23.43
N GLU A 82 -3.72 -1.28 23.05
CA GLU A 82 -4.64 -0.24 22.61
C GLU A 82 -5.30 -0.58 21.27
N MET A 83 -4.53 -1.15 20.35
CA MET A 83 -5.03 -1.56 19.04
C MET A 83 -6.02 -2.72 19.17
N ILE A 84 -5.78 -3.66 20.08
CA ILE A 84 -6.71 -4.75 20.40
C ILE A 84 -7.98 -4.21 21.07
N HIS A 85 -7.86 -3.26 21.99
CA HIS A 85 -9.03 -2.60 22.57
C HIS A 85 -9.90 -1.95 21.48
N ASP A 86 -9.29 -1.22 20.54
CA ASP A 86 -10.01 -0.60 19.43
C ASP A 86 -10.59 -1.61 18.42
N LEU A 87 -9.91 -2.75 18.23
CA LEU A 87 -10.39 -3.88 17.45
C LEU A 87 -11.70 -4.43 18.05
N HIS A 88 -11.71 -4.75 19.33
CA HIS A 88 -12.89 -5.27 20.02
C HIS A 88 -14.02 -4.25 20.08
N ALA A 89 -13.68 -2.97 20.18
CA ALA A 89 -14.64 -1.86 20.11
C ALA A 89 -15.10 -1.54 18.67
N ARG A 90 -14.67 -2.31 17.65
CA ARG A 90 -15.04 -2.16 16.24
C ARG A 90 -14.83 -0.75 15.67
N ARG A 91 -13.70 -0.11 16.02
CA ARG A 91 -13.39 1.28 15.65
C ARG A 91 -12.68 1.44 14.32
N PHE A 92 -12.25 0.35 13.69
CA PHE A 92 -11.54 0.38 12.42
C PHE A 92 -12.47 0.21 11.22
N LEU A 93 -12.14 0.86 10.11
CA LEU A 93 -12.71 0.53 8.81
C LEU A 93 -12.16 -0.82 8.32
N GLN A 94 -10.86 -1.02 8.45
CA GLN A 94 -10.22 -2.24 7.98
C GLN A 94 -9.06 -2.63 8.89
N VAL A 95 -8.88 -3.94 9.03
CA VAL A 95 -7.79 -4.58 9.77
C VAL A 95 -7.13 -5.62 8.88
N VAL A 96 -5.80 -5.68 8.96
CA VAL A 96 -4.94 -6.52 8.13
C VAL A 96 -3.83 -7.13 9.00
N PRO A 97 -3.81 -8.47 9.18
CA PRO A 97 -2.73 -9.14 9.92
C PRO A 97 -1.40 -9.00 9.18
N GLY A 98 -0.33 -8.59 9.86
CA GLY A 98 1.04 -8.59 9.35
C GLY A 98 1.68 -9.98 9.36
N SER A 99 2.84 -10.12 8.70
CA SER A 99 3.61 -11.38 8.64
C SER A 99 4.25 -11.77 9.98
N MET A 100 4.57 -10.78 10.81
CA MET A 100 5.33 -10.97 12.07
C MET A 100 4.45 -10.85 13.32
N GLY A 101 3.15 -11.12 13.20
CA GLY A 101 2.19 -11.00 14.30
C GLY A 101 1.76 -9.57 14.64
N ASN A 102 2.41 -8.55 14.08
CA ASN A 102 1.88 -7.18 14.09
C ASN A 102 0.64 -7.08 13.19
N PHE A 103 -0.12 -5.99 13.27
CA PHE A 103 -1.20 -5.74 12.33
C PHE A 103 -1.29 -4.27 11.94
N TYR A 104 -2.05 -4.02 10.89
CA TYR A 104 -2.33 -2.70 10.34
C TYR A 104 -3.83 -2.48 10.36
N ALA A 105 -4.24 -1.25 10.65
CA ALA A 105 -5.62 -0.86 10.57
C ALA A 105 -5.77 0.54 9.97
N THR A 106 -6.95 0.84 9.44
CA THR A 106 -7.33 2.22 9.09
C THR A 106 -8.65 2.57 9.74
N ARG A 107 -8.83 3.85 10.00
CA ARG A 107 -10.00 4.39 10.69
C ARG A 107 -10.93 5.14 9.75
N PRO A 108 -12.25 5.16 10.01
CA PRO A 108 -13.22 5.80 9.11
C PRO A 108 -12.97 7.30 8.91
N GLU A 109 -12.50 8.02 9.92
CA GLU A 109 -12.30 9.49 9.85
C GLU A 109 -11.18 9.89 8.86
N GLN A 110 -10.29 8.95 8.53
CA GLN A 110 -9.21 9.14 7.57
C GLN A 110 -9.69 9.17 6.10
N TYR A 111 -10.98 8.91 5.86
CA TYR A 111 -11.57 8.82 4.52
C TYR A 111 -12.56 9.95 4.26
N PRO A 112 -12.11 11.18 3.94
CA PRO A 112 -13.00 12.30 3.72
C PRO A 112 -13.80 12.16 2.41
N ALA A 113 -15.07 12.58 2.44
CA ALA A 113 -15.95 12.56 1.28
C ALA A 113 -15.65 13.67 0.24
N ASN A 114 -15.06 14.79 0.67
CA ASN A 114 -14.82 15.96 -0.18
C ASN A 114 -13.45 15.97 -0.87
N LYS A 115 -12.56 15.01 -0.54
CA LYS A 115 -11.21 14.88 -1.12
C LYS A 115 -11.02 13.49 -1.72
N PHE A 116 -9.91 13.28 -2.41
CA PHE A 116 -9.38 11.97 -2.70
C PHE A 116 -8.65 11.47 -1.45
N ALA A 117 -9.18 10.43 -0.82
CA ALA A 117 -8.44 9.67 0.18
C ALA A 117 -7.30 8.95 -0.55
N ILE A 118 -6.05 9.17 -0.14
CA ILE A 118 -4.88 8.59 -0.81
C ILE A 118 -4.02 7.82 0.19
N MET A 119 -3.59 6.60 -0.17
CA MET A 119 -2.79 5.78 0.74
C MET A 119 -1.97 4.73 0.02
N ALA A 120 -0.86 4.33 0.63
CA ALA A 120 -0.14 3.13 0.24
C ALA A 120 -0.89 1.89 0.77
N ILE A 121 -1.14 0.92 -0.11
CA ILE A 121 -1.86 -0.33 0.21
C ILE A 121 -1.00 -1.52 -0.21
N GLN A 122 -0.94 -2.53 0.65
CA GLN A 122 -0.35 -3.82 0.29
C GLN A 122 -1.26 -4.58 -0.68
N ALA A 123 -0.72 -5.12 -1.77
CA ALA A 123 -1.53 -5.71 -2.82
C ALA A 123 -2.42 -6.87 -2.36
N ARG A 124 -1.98 -7.66 -1.38
CA ARG A 124 -2.78 -8.75 -0.78
C ARG A 124 -4.15 -8.32 -0.22
N VAL A 125 -4.38 -7.05 0.08
CA VAL A 125 -5.70 -6.58 0.58
C VAL A 125 -6.59 -5.95 -0.49
N MET A 126 -6.13 -5.93 -1.74
CA MET A 126 -6.88 -5.34 -2.86
C MET A 126 -8.29 -5.94 -2.97
N GLU A 127 -8.41 -7.26 -2.92
CA GLU A 127 -9.69 -7.97 -3.01
C GLU A 127 -10.66 -7.61 -1.86
N LYS A 128 -10.13 -7.42 -0.64
CA LYS A 128 -10.95 -6.98 0.51
C LYS A 128 -11.47 -5.56 0.29
N PHE A 129 -10.62 -4.65 -0.18
CA PHE A 129 -11.01 -3.27 -0.51
C PHE A 129 -11.97 -3.18 -1.70
N GLN A 130 -11.87 -4.08 -2.69
CA GLN A 130 -12.78 -4.12 -3.85
C GLN A 130 -14.22 -4.48 -3.45
N LYS A 131 -14.39 -5.26 -2.39
CA LYS A 131 -15.72 -5.60 -1.84
C LYS A 131 -16.35 -4.43 -1.07
N LEU A 132 -15.55 -3.45 -0.66
CA LEU A 132 -16.04 -2.25 0.01
C LEU A 132 -16.67 -1.30 -1.02
N ARG A 133 -17.83 -0.74 -0.68
CA ARG A 133 -18.63 0.10 -1.58
C ARG A 133 -18.13 1.55 -1.63
N PHE A 134 -16.85 1.76 -1.94
CA PHE A 134 -16.31 3.09 -2.22
C PHE A 134 -17.02 3.70 -3.43
N LYS A 135 -17.15 5.03 -3.46
CA LYS A 135 -17.68 5.76 -4.63
C LYS A 135 -16.86 5.50 -5.89
N ASP A 136 -15.54 5.49 -5.72
CA ASP A 136 -14.54 5.31 -6.76
C ASP A 136 -13.25 4.81 -6.10
N ILE A 137 -12.66 3.74 -6.63
CA ILE A 137 -11.36 3.23 -6.19
C ILE A 137 -10.45 3.13 -7.40
N LYS A 138 -9.30 3.80 -7.35
CA LYS A 138 -8.27 3.67 -8.39
C LYS A 138 -7.03 3.00 -7.83
N TRP A 139 -6.68 1.87 -8.43
CA TRP A 139 -5.47 1.10 -8.14
C TRP A 139 -4.32 1.69 -8.94
N LEU A 140 -3.32 2.24 -8.25
CA LEU A 140 -2.19 2.96 -8.83
C LEU A 140 -0.92 2.17 -8.53
N LEU A 141 -0.47 1.33 -9.47
CA LEU A 141 0.81 0.64 -9.31
C LEU A 141 1.95 1.63 -9.55
N ILE A 142 2.72 1.93 -8.52
CA ILE A 142 3.92 2.76 -8.58
C ILE A 142 5.11 1.88 -8.96
N VAL A 143 5.65 2.11 -10.15
CA VAL A 143 6.70 1.29 -10.76
C VAL A 143 8.02 2.07 -10.72
N PRO A 144 9.06 1.60 -9.98
CA PRO A 144 10.40 2.17 -10.09
C PRO A 144 10.97 1.95 -11.50
N CYS A 145 11.84 2.84 -11.96
CA CYS A 145 12.43 2.80 -13.32
C CYS A 145 13.09 1.48 -13.68
N SER A 146 13.71 0.82 -12.70
CA SER A 146 14.30 -0.49 -12.89
C SER A 146 14.32 -1.29 -11.58
N ASP A 147 14.39 -2.60 -11.70
CA ASP A 147 14.63 -3.50 -10.57
C ASP A 147 16.00 -3.27 -9.94
N LYS A 148 17.00 -2.84 -10.72
CA LYS A 148 18.35 -2.48 -10.25
C LYS A 148 18.32 -1.25 -9.34
N ASP A 149 17.53 -0.22 -9.68
CA ASP A 149 17.36 0.95 -8.81
C ASP A 149 16.71 0.56 -7.49
N TRP A 150 15.70 -0.31 -7.57
CA TRP A 150 15.02 -0.84 -6.41
C TRP A 150 15.94 -1.70 -5.53
N LEU A 151 16.81 -2.52 -6.14
CA LEU A 151 17.83 -3.30 -5.44
C LEU A 151 18.83 -2.41 -4.70
N ARG A 152 19.37 -1.37 -5.35
CA ARG A 152 20.28 -0.41 -4.71
C ARG A 152 19.64 0.28 -3.51
N TRP A 153 18.36 0.64 -3.66
CA TRP A 153 17.58 1.18 -2.55
C TRP A 153 17.46 0.16 -1.41
N GLN A 154 17.17 -1.10 -1.73
CA GLN A 154 17.03 -2.17 -0.74
C GLN A 154 18.33 -2.44 0.03
N GLU A 155 19.48 -2.47 -0.64
CA GLU A 155 20.81 -2.63 -0.02
C GLU A 155 21.09 -1.55 1.04
N SER A 156 20.60 -0.33 0.82
CA SER A 156 20.81 0.80 1.72
C SER A 156 19.79 0.88 2.87
N ASN A 157 18.66 0.18 2.77
CA ASN A 157 17.49 0.38 3.64
C ASN A 157 17.00 -0.89 4.36
N ALA A 158 17.35 -2.08 3.88
CA ALA A 158 16.99 -3.32 4.54
C ALA A 158 17.71 -3.44 5.90
N GLN A 159 16.96 -3.77 6.95
CA GLN A 159 17.52 -3.84 8.31
C GLN A 159 18.02 -5.24 8.68
N SER A 160 17.64 -6.26 7.90
CA SER A 160 18.04 -7.65 8.08
C SER A 160 17.79 -8.45 6.80
N VAL A 161 18.33 -9.66 6.74
CA VAL A 161 18.01 -10.63 5.67
C VAL A 161 16.51 -10.92 5.62
N GLN A 162 15.84 -10.97 6.77
CA GLN A 162 14.41 -11.20 6.83
C GLN A 162 13.61 -10.02 6.27
N ASP A 163 13.95 -8.76 6.63
CA ASP A 163 13.29 -7.56 6.07
C ASP A 163 13.49 -7.49 4.54
N ARG A 164 14.66 -7.92 4.05
CA ARG A 164 14.92 -8.02 2.61
C ARG A 164 13.96 -9.00 1.93
N LYS A 165 13.85 -10.23 2.46
CA LYS A 165 12.95 -11.27 1.92
C LYS A 165 11.48 -10.82 1.92
N GLU A 166 11.03 -10.16 2.99
CA GLU A 166 9.66 -9.63 3.07
C GLU A 166 9.38 -8.56 2.02
N ARG A 167 10.33 -7.63 1.80
CA ARG A 167 10.19 -6.59 0.77
C ARG A 167 10.22 -7.14 -0.65
N GLU A 168 11.02 -8.19 -0.90
CA GLU A 168 11.02 -8.91 -2.19
C GLU A 168 9.68 -9.64 -2.42
N ALA A 169 9.15 -10.32 -1.41
CA ALA A 169 7.84 -10.95 -1.48
C ALA A 169 6.72 -9.91 -1.71
N GLU A 170 6.75 -8.77 -1.00
CA GLU A 170 5.83 -7.65 -1.21
C GLU A 170 5.91 -7.10 -2.64
N ALA A 171 7.12 -6.97 -3.20
CA ALA A 171 7.33 -6.48 -4.56
C ALA A 171 6.69 -7.43 -5.59
N ILE A 172 6.92 -8.73 -5.45
CA ILE A 172 6.37 -9.75 -6.35
C ILE A 172 4.84 -9.79 -6.27
N ASP A 173 4.29 -9.82 -5.06
CA ASP A 173 2.84 -9.81 -4.83
C ASP A 173 2.21 -8.53 -5.43
N SER A 174 2.88 -7.39 -5.25
CA SER A 174 2.44 -6.11 -5.81
C SER A 174 2.37 -6.12 -7.32
N TYR A 175 3.41 -6.59 -8.00
CA TYR A 175 3.40 -6.66 -9.46
C TYR A 175 2.40 -7.70 -9.97
N ALA A 176 2.42 -8.91 -9.42
CA ALA A 176 1.56 -10.00 -9.89
C ALA A 176 0.07 -9.66 -9.78
N ARG A 177 -0.39 -9.20 -8.61
CA ARG A 177 -1.80 -8.84 -8.41
C ARG A 177 -2.22 -7.64 -9.24
N SER A 178 -1.34 -6.66 -9.40
CA SER A 178 -1.63 -5.45 -10.20
C SER A 178 -1.71 -5.77 -11.69
N LEU A 179 -0.83 -6.65 -12.20
CA LEU A 179 -0.83 -7.10 -13.60
C LEU A 179 -2.06 -7.95 -13.93
N SER A 180 -2.55 -8.74 -12.98
CA SER A 180 -3.78 -9.53 -13.14
C SER A 180 -5.07 -8.73 -12.93
N ASN A 181 -4.99 -7.49 -12.43
CA ASN A 181 -6.15 -6.64 -12.22
C ASN A 181 -6.35 -5.67 -13.41
N PRO A 182 -7.44 -5.81 -14.19
CA PRO A 182 -7.68 -4.96 -15.36
C PRO A 182 -7.94 -3.48 -15.03
N ASN A 183 -8.26 -3.17 -13.77
CA ASN A 183 -8.54 -1.82 -13.29
C ASN A 183 -7.30 -1.10 -12.72
N THR A 184 -6.11 -1.70 -12.88
CA THR A 184 -4.85 -1.08 -12.47
C THR A 184 -4.42 -0.01 -13.47
N TYR A 185 -4.05 1.16 -12.94
CA TYR A 185 -3.29 2.18 -13.64
C TYR A 185 -1.80 2.04 -13.30
N TYR A 186 -0.93 2.16 -14.29
CA TYR A 186 0.51 1.99 -14.13
C TYR A 186 1.19 3.35 -14.14
N ILE A 187 1.85 3.69 -13.03
CA ILE A 187 2.54 4.97 -12.84
C ILE A 187 4.03 4.70 -12.77
N LEU A 188 4.77 5.03 -13.82
CA LEU A 188 6.24 5.03 -13.77
C LEU A 188 6.70 6.16 -12.84
N ASN A 189 7.60 5.84 -11.93
CA ASN A 189 8.27 6.80 -11.06
C ASN A 189 9.69 7.11 -11.57
N ASP A 190 9.74 7.84 -12.69
CA ASP A 190 10.95 8.48 -13.24
C ASP A 190 11.43 9.64 -12.36
N THR A 191 10.48 10.48 -11.95
CA THR A 191 10.62 11.42 -10.85
C THR A 191 9.33 11.41 -10.03
N PRO A 192 9.39 11.61 -8.70
CA PRO A 192 8.20 11.68 -7.87
C PRO A 192 7.21 12.77 -8.33
N GLU A 193 7.70 13.89 -8.87
CA GLU A 193 6.89 14.98 -9.40
C GLU A 193 6.10 14.56 -10.65
N ASN A 194 6.73 13.84 -11.58
CA ASN A 194 6.06 13.33 -12.76
C ASN A 194 5.03 12.25 -12.39
N ALA A 195 5.38 11.34 -11.49
CA ALA A 195 4.45 10.34 -10.97
C ALA A 195 3.21 10.99 -10.34
N ALA A 196 3.39 12.05 -9.53
CA ALA A 196 2.28 12.83 -8.99
C ALA A 196 1.41 13.47 -10.09
N ARG A 197 2.01 14.07 -11.13
CA ARG A 197 1.24 14.61 -12.27
C ARG A 197 0.42 13.54 -12.99
N ARG A 198 0.96 12.33 -13.15
CA ARG A 198 0.25 11.19 -13.77
C ARG A 198 -0.95 10.74 -12.94
N ILE A 199 -0.84 10.76 -11.61
CA ILE A 199 -1.99 10.49 -10.73
C ILE A 199 -3.08 11.55 -10.94
N VAL A 200 -2.72 12.82 -11.10
CA VAL A 200 -3.68 13.90 -11.42
C VAL A 200 -4.34 13.69 -12.80
N GLN A 201 -3.61 13.17 -13.80
CA GLN A 201 -4.19 12.77 -15.09
C GLN A 201 -5.24 11.67 -14.90
N VAL A 202 -4.92 10.64 -14.12
CA VAL A 202 -5.86 9.55 -13.78
C VAL A 202 -7.10 10.09 -13.07
N ASP A 203 -6.96 11.06 -12.17
CA ASP A 203 -8.11 11.72 -11.50
C ASP A 203 -9.01 12.49 -12.45
N SER A 204 -8.47 12.91 -13.58
CA SER A 204 -9.19 13.57 -14.66
C SER A 204 -9.70 12.57 -15.71
N ASN A 205 -9.70 11.27 -15.38
CA ASN A 205 -10.08 10.15 -16.26
C ASN A 205 -9.25 10.07 -17.55
N ARG A 206 -7.99 10.53 -17.51
CA ARG A 206 -7.03 10.35 -18.59
C ARG A 206 -6.04 9.25 -18.22
N ARG A 207 -5.59 8.47 -19.21
CA ARG A 207 -4.47 7.54 -18.99
C ARG A 207 -3.18 8.33 -18.74
N PRO A 208 -2.27 7.83 -17.90
CA PRO A 208 -0.92 8.36 -17.78
C PRO A 208 -0.22 8.43 -19.14
N ASP A 209 0.56 9.48 -19.37
CA ASP A 209 1.31 9.69 -20.61
C ASP A 209 2.27 8.54 -20.99
N ASN A 210 2.75 7.77 -20.01
CA ASN A 210 3.68 6.66 -20.21
C ASN A 210 3.17 5.32 -19.65
N GLU A 211 1.85 5.13 -19.56
CA GLU A 211 1.27 3.93 -18.93
C GLU A 211 1.75 2.61 -19.57
N ILE A 212 1.91 2.57 -20.90
CA ILE A 212 2.40 1.39 -21.62
C ILE A 212 3.82 1.04 -21.18
N LEU A 213 4.70 2.04 -21.14
CA LEU A 213 6.08 1.86 -20.66
C LEU A 213 6.09 1.42 -19.20
N ALA A 214 5.28 2.06 -18.34
CA ALA A 214 5.17 1.69 -16.93
C ALA A 214 4.74 0.23 -16.74
N LYS A 215 3.79 -0.25 -17.55
CA LYS A 215 3.34 -1.65 -17.55
C LYS A 215 4.43 -2.60 -18.02
N GLN A 216 5.16 -2.27 -19.09
CA GLN A 216 6.29 -3.07 -19.57
C GLN A 216 7.40 -3.15 -18.52
N THR A 217 7.76 -2.02 -17.89
CA THR A 217 8.72 -1.98 -16.79
C THR A 217 8.28 -2.84 -15.60
N ALA A 218 6.99 -2.82 -15.25
CA ALA A 218 6.47 -3.69 -14.19
C ALA A 218 6.63 -5.18 -14.50
N ILE A 219 6.41 -5.59 -15.77
CA ILE A 219 6.62 -6.97 -16.23
C ILE A 219 8.10 -7.34 -16.11
N CYS A 220 9.01 -6.53 -16.66
CA CYS A 220 10.45 -6.78 -16.59
C CYS A 220 10.95 -6.85 -15.15
N ASN A 221 10.48 -5.95 -14.28
CA ASN A 221 10.85 -5.95 -12.86
C ASN A 221 10.38 -7.23 -12.15
N LEU A 222 9.18 -7.72 -12.46
CA LEU A 222 8.66 -8.97 -11.90
C LEU A 222 9.45 -10.19 -12.38
N GLU A 223 9.78 -10.25 -13.66
CA GLU A 223 10.58 -11.33 -14.24
C GLU A 223 11.98 -11.38 -13.60
N ALA A 224 12.64 -10.23 -13.46
CA ALA A 224 13.95 -10.13 -12.82
C ALA A 224 13.92 -10.58 -11.35
N LEU A 225 12.87 -10.23 -10.61
CA LEU A 225 12.67 -10.68 -9.22
C LEU A 225 12.48 -12.20 -9.14
N LYS A 226 11.65 -12.78 -10.01
CA LYS A 226 11.41 -14.23 -10.06
C LYS A 226 12.68 -15.01 -10.45
N ALA A 227 13.43 -14.51 -11.43
CA ALA A 227 14.68 -15.14 -11.85
C ALA A 227 15.71 -15.18 -10.71
N ARG A 228 15.83 -14.09 -9.94
CA ARG A 228 16.71 -14.05 -8.75
C ARG A 228 16.31 -15.07 -7.69
N LEU A 229 15.02 -15.15 -7.35
CA LEU A 229 14.53 -16.15 -6.40
C LEU A 229 14.88 -17.57 -6.84
N ALA A 230 14.67 -17.89 -8.13
CA ALA A 230 14.98 -19.21 -8.66
C ALA A 230 16.47 -19.58 -8.56
N LEU A 231 17.39 -18.62 -8.68
CA LEU A 231 18.82 -18.83 -8.49
C LEU A 231 19.17 -19.09 -7.02
N THR A 232 18.64 -18.27 -6.10
CA THR A 232 18.87 -18.45 -4.65
C THR A 232 18.37 -19.79 -4.10
N HIS A 233 17.33 -20.39 -4.72
CA HIS A 233 16.85 -21.71 -4.33
C HIS A 233 17.78 -22.84 -4.79
N ARG A 234 18.50 -22.68 -5.90
CA ARG A 234 19.46 -23.68 -6.40
C ARG A 234 20.78 -23.70 -5.64
N ASP A 235 21.19 -22.58 -5.05
CA ASP A 235 22.43 -22.49 -4.28
C ASP A 235 22.28 -23.00 -2.82
N ASN A 236 21.06 -23.34 -2.39
CA ASN A 236 20.74 -23.87 -1.06
C ASN A 236 20.28 -25.35 -1.08
N GLU A 237 20.35 -26.01 -2.24
CA GLU A 237 20.18 -27.46 -2.43
C GLU A 237 21.55 -28.12 -2.62
#